data_AF-A0A3D3DEA9-F1
#
_entry.id   AF-A0A3D3DEA9-F1
#
_cell.length_a   1.000
_cell.length_b   1.000
_cell.length_c   1.000
_cell.angle_alpha   90.00
_cell.angle_beta   90.00
_cell.angle_gamma   90.00
#
_symmetry.space_group_name_H-M   'P 1'
#
loop_
_entity.id
_entity.type
_entity.pdbx_description
1 polymer ?
#
loop_
_entity_poly.entity_id
_entity_poly.type
_entity_poly.pdbx_seq_one_letter_code
_entity_poly.pdbx_strand_id
1 'polypeptide(L)' 'MARYTGAVCKLCRRETVKLFLKGDRCYSDKCPIEKGASLPGKNAKK' A
#
# COMPACT_ATOMS: atom_id res chain seq x y z
N MET A 1 -11.30 11.18 -17.70
CA MET A 1 -10.87 10.09 -16.79
C MET A 1 -9.77 10.61 -15.87
N ALA A 2 -10.00 10.65 -14.56
CA ALA A 2 -8.99 11.11 -13.60
C ALA A 2 -8.01 9.97 -13.28
N ARG A 3 -6.72 10.15 -13.59
CA ARG A 3 -5.68 9.20 -13.21
C ARG A 3 -5.28 9.42 -11.74
N TYR A 4 -5.22 8.36 -10.96
CA TYR A 4 -4.79 8.41 -9.57
C TYR A 4 -3.26 8.59 -9.49
N THR A 5 -2.80 9.81 -9.17
CA THR A 5 -1.37 10.15 -8.99
C THR A 5 -0.92 10.07 -7.52
N GLY A 6 -1.81 9.62 -6.63
CA GLY A 6 -1.55 9.53 -5.20
C GLY A 6 -0.60 8.39 -4.81
N ALA A 7 -0.36 8.27 -3.51
CA ALA A 7 0.46 7.22 -2.93
C ALA A 7 -0.18 5.84 -3.12
N VAL A 8 0.25 5.13 -4.17
CA VAL A 8 -0.25 3.82 -4.58
C VAL A 8 -0.23 2.77 -3.46
N CYS A 9 0.83 2.75 -2.63
CA CYS A 9 0.93 1.81 -1.50
C CYS A 9 -0.15 2.04 -0.42
N LYS A 10 -0.81 3.21 -0.40
CA LYS A 10 -1.93 3.50 0.50
C LYS A 10 -3.14 2.65 0.14
N LEU A 11 -3.38 2.41 -1.15
CA LEU A 11 -4.49 1.57 -1.63
C LEU A 11 -4.26 0.12 -1.21
N CYS A 12 -3.07 -0.42 -1.46
CA CYS A 12 -2.71 -1.77 -1.02
C CYS A 12 -2.92 -1.94 0.48
N ARG A 13 -2.44 -0.98 1.31
CA ARG A 13 -2.60 -1.09 2.77
C ARG A 13 -4.05 -0.96 3.24
N ARG A 14 -4.92 -0.26 2.50
CA ARG A 14 -6.36 -0.18 2.81
C ARG A 14 -7.08 -1.48 2.51
N GLU A 15 -6.72 -2.12 1.41
CA GLU A 15 -7.37 -3.34 0.94
C GLU A 15 -6.72 -4.61 1.52
N THR A 16 -5.65 -4.46 2.31
CA THR A 16 -4.90 -5.57 2.94
C THR A 16 -4.39 -6.62 1.94
N VAL A 17 -4.32 -6.27 0.66
CA VAL A 17 -3.93 -7.13 -0.46
C VAL A 17 -2.84 -6.45 -1.29
N LYS A 18 -1.93 -7.23 -1.86
CA LYS A 18 -0.93 -6.73 -2.82
C LYS A 18 -1.60 -6.49 -4.17
N LEU A 19 -1.81 -5.23 -4.52
CA LEU A 19 -2.32 -4.82 -5.84
C LEU A 19 -1.23 -4.73 -6.92
N PHE A 20 0.04 -4.95 -6.58
CA PHE A 20 1.20 -4.90 -7.49
C PHE A 20 1.34 -3.66 -8.38
N LEU A 21 0.71 -2.55 -7.99
CA LEU A 21 0.67 -1.30 -8.76
C LEU A 21 2.03 -0.57 -8.88
N LYS A 22 3.09 -1.05 -8.22
CA LYS A 22 4.47 -0.54 -8.33
C LYS A 22 5.46 -1.53 -8.94
N GLY A 23 5.00 -2.67 -9.47
CA GLY A 23 5.87 -3.68 -10.10
C GLY A 23 6.96 -4.19 -9.15
N ASP A 24 8.23 -4.01 -9.52
CA ASP A 24 9.41 -4.55 -8.83
C ASP A 24 9.46 -4.23 -7.33
N ARG A 25 9.00 -3.04 -6.93
CA ARG A 25 8.98 -2.66 -5.50
C ARG A 25 7.97 -3.44 -4.68
N CYS A 26 6.93 -4.00 -5.30
CA CYS A 26 5.93 -4.83 -4.63
C CYS A 26 6.40 -6.27 -4.39
N TYR A 27 7.41 -6.73 -5.15
CA TYR A 27 8.03 -8.06 -4.99
C TYR A 27 9.17 -8.04 -3.96
N SER A 28 9.75 -6.88 -3.68
CA SER A 28 10.78 -6.72 -2.65
C SER A 28 10.20 -6.64 -1.23
N ASP A 29 11.00 -7.03 -0.23
CA ASP A 29 10.73 -6.91 1.22
C ASP A 29 10.50 -5.46 1.70
N LYS A 30 10.72 -4.49 0.81
CA LYS A 30 10.38 -3.09 1.03
C LYS A 30 8.87 -2.83 0.91
N CYS A 31 8.07 -3.81 0.50
CA CYS A 31 6.62 -3.69 0.39
C CYS A 31 5.99 -3.57 1.79
N PRO A 32 5.20 -2.51 2.06
CA PRO A 32 4.64 -2.31 3.39
C PRO A 32 3.55 -3.31 3.79
N ILE A 33 3.01 -4.07 2.84
CA ILE A 33 2.08 -5.18 3.12
C ILE A 33 2.81 -6.30 3.85
N GLU A 34 3.99 -6.69 3.37
CA GLU A 34 4.82 -7.73 4.00
C GLU A 34 5.27 -7.34 5.40
N LYS A 35 5.46 -6.04 5.64
CA LYS A 35 5.83 -5.50 6.95
C LYS A 35 4.67 -5.46 7.95
N GLY A 36 3.48 -5.93 7.60
CA GLY A 36 2.30 -5.87 8.47
C GLY A 36 1.89 -4.44 8.82
N ALA A 37 2.13 -3.47 7.92
CA ALA A 37 1.81 -2.07 8.22
C ALA A 37 0.30 -1.89 8.38
N SER A 38 -0.10 -1.19 9.45
CA SER A 38 -1.50 -0.87 9.74
C SER A 38 -2.15 -0.03 8.62
N LEU A 39 -3.49 -0.09 8.59
CA LEU A 39 -4.33 0.68 7.66
C LEU A 39 -3.89 2.15 7.62
N PRO A 40 -3.78 2.80 6.46
CA PRO A 40 -3.28 4.16 6.40
C PRO A 40 -4.39 5.16 6.76
N GLY A 41 -4.24 5.82 7.91
CA GLY A 41 -5.17 6.84 8.41
C GLY A 41 -4.77 7.36 9.79
N LYS A 42 -5.37 8.48 10.21
CA LYS A 42 -5.09 9.11 11.52
C LYS A 42 -5.47 8.25 12.74
N ASN A 43 -6.32 7.23 12.53
CA ASN A 43 -6.79 6.30 13.58
C ASN A 43 -6.28 4.87 13.36
N ALA A 44 -5.23 4.69 12.56
CA ALA A 44 -4.55 3.42 12.46
C ALA A 44 -3.93 3.12 13.82
N LYS A 45 -4.41 2.10 14.52
CA LYS A 45 -3.91 1.74 15.85
C LYS A 45 -2.38 1.67 15.80
N LYS A 46 -1.77 2.38 16.76
CA LYS A 46 -0.32 2.41 17.04
C LYS A 46 0.18 1.00 17.29
#